data_AF-A0A841K118-F1
#
_entry.id   AF-A0A841K118-F1
#
_cell.length_a   1.000
_cell.length_b   1.000
_cell.length_c   1.000
_cell.angle_alpha   90.00
_cell.angle_beta   90.00
_cell.angle_gamma   90.00
#
_symmetry.space_group_name_H-M   'P 1'
#
loop_
_entity.id
_entity.type
_entity.pdbx_description
1 polymer ?
#
loop_
_entity_poly.entity_id
_entity_poly.type
_entity_poly.pdbx_seq_one_letter_code
_entity_poly.pdbx_strand_id
1 'polypeptide(L)'
;MKTSADKKTTRKPRADAQRNRERILEVARQIFTRRGAETTMDEIARRARIGPGTLYRHFPTRDDLLAAVYIGEIEKLAEAQRKFSAELPPIEALRAWMLVFIDYIAAKKIIAPALDAMVGGPSQVYQQSTRVMEEAANTLARRAVASGDLRSDVDPMDMLRAIYGVSSAGSTDDWPEKARRFVGIIIQGSRP
;
A
#
# COMPACT_ATOMS: atom_id res chain seq x y z
N MET A 1 4.76 25.44 48.46
CA MET A 1 3.68 24.44 48.29
C MET A 1 3.26 24.46 46.83
N LYS A 2 3.60 23.43 46.05
CA LYS A 2 3.33 23.33 44.61
C LYS A 2 2.03 22.57 44.41
N THR A 3 1.09 23.12 43.64
CA THR A 3 -0.05 22.36 43.10
C THR A 3 -0.10 22.61 41.60
N SER A 4 0.43 21.68 40.82
CA SER A 4 0.27 21.62 39.37
C SER A 4 -1.15 21.14 39.06
N ALA A 5 -1.93 21.98 38.40
CA ALA A 5 -3.22 21.61 37.84
C ALA A 5 -3.02 20.79 36.55
N ASP A 6 -3.51 19.56 36.59
CA ASP A 6 -3.54 18.61 35.49
C ASP A 6 -4.54 19.08 34.41
N LYS A 7 -4.02 19.42 33.23
CA LYS A 7 -4.79 19.97 32.11
C LYS A 7 -5.25 18.82 31.22
N LYS A 8 -6.36 18.16 31.58
CA LYS A 8 -7.07 17.22 30.68
C LYS A 8 -7.61 17.98 29.47
N THR A 9 -6.87 17.95 28.38
CA THR A 9 -7.30 18.46 27.07
C THR A 9 -8.40 17.54 26.52
N THR A 10 -9.61 18.09 26.39
CA THR A 10 -10.76 17.47 25.70
C THR A 10 -10.41 17.31 24.22
N ARG A 11 -9.95 16.11 23.84
CA ARG A 11 -9.72 15.75 22.43
C ARG A 11 -11.03 15.86 21.65
N LYS A 12 -10.95 16.51 20.48
CA LYS A 12 -12.09 16.80 19.59
C LYS A 12 -12.63 15.48 19.01
N PRO A 13 -13.94 15.18 19.06
CA PRO A 13 -14.52 13.88 18.68
C PRO A 13 -14.11 13.37 17.28
N ARG A 14 -13.92 14.28 16.32
CA ARG A 14 -13.46 13.94 14.95
C ARG A 14 -12.03 13.38 14.91
N ALA A 15 -11.14 13.92 15.75
CA ALA A 15 -9.76 13.48 15.82
C ALA A 15 -9.66 12.09 16.47
N ASP A 16 -10.53 11.77 17.43
CA ASP A 16 -10.62 10.43 18.02
C ASP A 16 -11.19 9.41 17.02
N ALA A 17 -12.22 9.77 16.27
CA ALA A 17 -12.78 8.92 15.22
C ALA A 17 -11.75 8.57 14.14
N GLN A 18 -10.95 9.55 13.70
CA GLN A 18 -9.88 9.32 12.72
C GLN A 18 -8.77 8.41 13.26
N ARG A 19 -8.29 8.67 14.49
CA ARG A 19 -7.30 7.79 15.14
C ARG A 19 -7.80 6.36 15.32
N ASN A 20 -9.08 6.20 15.66
CA ASN A 20 -9.69 4.89 15.78
C ASN A 20 -9.74 4.17 14.42
N ARG A 21 -10.14 4.89 13.36
CA ARG A 21 -10.13 4.35 12.00
C ARG A 21 -8.74 3.88 11.56
N GLU A 22 -7.71 4.72 11.74
CA GLU A 22 -6.32 4.39 11.42
C GLU A 22 -5.84 3.15 12.20
N ARG A 23 -6.19 3.09 13.49
CA ARG A 23 -5.83 1.95 14.34
C ARG A 23 -6.52 0.65 13.93
N ILE A 24 -7.79 0.71 13.50
CA ILE A 24 -8.50 -0.44 12.96
C ILE A 24 -7.80 -0.92 11.68
N LEU A 25 -7.50 0.00 10.75
CA LEU A 25 -6.84 -0.33 9.48
C LEU A 25 -5.46 -0.94 9.69
N GLU A 26 -4.67 -0.40 10.62
CA GLU A 26 -3.33 -0.93 10.91
C GLU A 26 -3.40 -2.36 11.47
N VAL A 27 -4.31 -2.63 12.40
CA VAL A 27 -4.50 -3.98 12.94
C VAL A 27 -5.05 -4.94 11.90
N ALA A 28 -6.06 -4.51 11.13
CA ALA A 28 -6.65 -5.32 10.07
C ALA A 28 -5.60 -5.67 9.00
N ARG A 29 -4.78 -4.70 8.59
CA ARG A 29 -3.65 -4.89 7.69
C ARG A 29 -2.70 -5.96 8.21
N GLN A 30 -2.21 -5.84 9.45
CA GLN A 30 -1.28 -6.82 10.02
C GLN A 30 -1.85 -8.25 10.06
N ILE A 31 -3.16 -8.38 10.29
CA ILE A 31 -3.80 -9.68 10.36
C ILE A 31 -4.01 -10.25 8.96
N PHE A 32 -4.62 -9.47 8.07
CA PHE A 32 -4.91 -9.91 6.71
C PHE A 32 -3.64 -10.20 5.92
N THR A 33 -2.56 -9.42 6.08
CA THR A 33 -1.29 -9.69 5.40
C THR A 33 -0.46 -10.80 6.05
N ARG A 34 -0.89 -11.42 7.15
CA ARG A 34 -0.18 -12.56 7.75
C ARG A 34 -0.97 -13.87 7.71
N ARG A 35 -2.29 -13.78 7.86
CA ARG A 35 -3.20 -14.94 7.99
C ARG A 35 -4.24 -15.02 6.89
N GLY A 36 -4.16 -14.14 5.90
CA GLY A 36 -5.17 -14.07 4.84
C GLY A 36 -6.56 -13.74 5.41
N ALA A 37 -7.59 -14.38 4.85
CA ALA A 37 -8.98 -14.04 5.09
C ALA A 37 -9.59 -14.58 6.39
N GLU A 38 -8.89 -15.38 7.18
CA GLU A 38 -9.50 -16.24 8.22
C GLU A 38 -9.95 -15.51 9.50
N THR A 39 -9.73 -14.19 9.60
CA THR A 39 -10.06 -13.42 10.81
C THR A 39 -11.48 -12.84 10.81
N THR A 40 -12.07 -12.80 12.01
CA THR A 40 -13.38 -12.20 12.28
C THR A 40 -13.28 -10.72 12.68
N MET A 41 -14.37 -9.97 12.48
CA MET A 41 -14.48 -8.56 12.88
C MET A 41 -14.25 -8.36 14.39
N ASP A 42 -14.74 -9.28 15.23
CA ASP A 42 -14.56 -9.23 16.68
C ASP A 42 -13.10 -9.41 17.10
N GLU A 43 -12.36 -10.28 16.40
CA GLU A 43 -10.94 -10.47 16.66
C GLU A 43 -10.13 -9.20 16.34
N ILE A 44 -10.50 -8.50 15.25
CA ILE A 44 -9.91 -7.21 14.88
C ILE A 44 -10.24 -6.15 15.93
N ALA A 45 -11.51 -6.04 16.36
CA ALA A 45 -11.93 -5.09 17.39
C ALA A 45 -11.12 -5.29 18.69
N ARG A 46 -11.01 -6.55 19.12
CA ARG A 46 -10.23 -6.95 20.31
C ARG A 46 -8.76 -6.55 20.19
N ARG A 47 -8.09 -6.85 19.07
CA ARG A 47 -6.67 -6.49 18.87
C ARG A 47 -6.45 -4.98 18.71
N ALA A 48 -7.38 -4.29 18.06
CA ALA A 48 -7.38 -2.83 17.96
C ALA A 48 -7.67 -2.16 19.30
N ARG A 49 -8.15 -2.90 20.31
CA ARG A 49 -8.61 -2.39 21.62
C ARG A 49 -9.72 -1.35 21.44
N ILE A 50 -10.67 -1.65 20.56
CA ILE A 50 -11.83 -0.81 20.23
C ILE A 50 -13.10 -1.64 20.42
N GLY A 51 -14.20 -1.01 20.85
CA GLY A 51 -15.49 -1.70 21.01
C GLY A 51 -16.06 -2.17 19.65
N PRO A 52 -16.71 -3.35 19.58
CA PRO A 52 -17.29 -3.86 18.33
C PRO A 52 -18.22 -2.86 17.64
N GLY A 53 -19.09 -2.18 18.40
CA GLY A 53 -19.97 -1.15 17.86
C GLY A 53 -19.24 0.04 17.23
N THR A 54 -18.04 0.39 17.70
CA THR A 54 -17.21 1.44 17.07
C THR A 54 -16.60 0.92 15.76
N LEU A 55 -16.14 -0.33 15.73
CA LEU A 55 -15.62 -0.94 14.51
C LEU A 55 -16.70 -1.04 13.42
N TYR A 56 -17.89 -1.55 13.76
CA TYR A 56 -19.02 -1.65 12.82
C TYR A 56 -19.53 -0.28 12.34
N ARG A 57 -19.40 0.79 13.15
CA ARG A 57 -19.70 2.16 12.69
C ARG A 57 -18.71 2.68 11.65
N HIS A 58 -17.45 2.24 11.69
CA HIS A 58 -16.43 2.62 10.70
C HIS A 58 -16.41 1.73 9.47
N PHE A 59 -16.73 0.45 9.65
CA PHE A 59 -16.71 -0.60 8.64
C PHE A 59 -17.92 -1.52 8.87
N PRO A 60 -19.06 -1.23 8.23
CA PRO A 60 -20.30 -1.98 8.41
C PRO A 60 -20.14 -3.47 8.11
N THR A 61 -19.33 -3.80 7.10
CA THR A 61 -19.03 -5.17 6.71
C THR A 61 -17.54 -5.48 6.76
N ARG A 62 -17.23 -6.78 6.76
CA ARG A 62 -15.84 -7.26 6.61
C ARG A 62 -15.26 -6.85 5.26
N ASP A 63 -16.09 -6.85 4.23
CA ASP A 63 -15.74 -6.45 2.87
C ASP A 63 -15.35 -4.96 2.82
N ASP A 64 -16.07 -4.08 3.52
CA ASP A 64 -15.72 -2.66 3.64
C ASP A 64 -14.35 -2.47 4.30
N LEU A 65 -14.05 -3.25 5.33
CA LEU A 65 -12.76 -3.19 6.01
C LEU A 65 -11.63 -3.71 5.11
N LEU A 66 -11.87 -4.82 4.41
CA LEU A 66 -10.89 -5.42 3.50
C LEU A 66 -10.57 -4.48 2.33
N ALA A 67 -11.60 -3.89 1.72
CA ALA A 67 -11.44 -2.89 0.67
C ALA A 67 -10.65 -1.67 1.18
N ALA A 68 -10.95 -1.18 2.39
CA ALA A 68 -10.22 -0.05 2.96
C ALA A 68 -8.76 -0.37 3.30
N VAL A 69 -8.45 -1.58 3.76
CA VAL A 69 -7.06 -2.04 3.96
C VAL A 69 -6.32 -2.05 2.62
N TYR A 70 -6.93 -2.58 1.57
CA TYR A 70 -6.31 -2.60 0.25
C TYR A 70 -6.11 -1.20 -0.34
N ILE A 71 -7.10 -0.31 -0.20
CA ILE A 71 -6.98 1.12 -0.56
C ILE A 71 -5.78 1.75 0.18
N GLY A 72 -5.60 1.45 1.46
CA GLY A 72 -4.44 1.91 2.23
C GLY A 72 -3.09 1.44 1.67
N GLU A 73 -3.00 0.23 1.10
CA GLU A 73 -1.76 -0.23 0.44
C GLU A 73 -1.45 0.55 -0.84
N ILE A 74 -2.48 1.01 -1.55
CA ILE A 74 -2.32 1.84 -2.76
C ILE A 74 -1.97 3.28 -2.38
N GLU A 75 -2.57 3.81 -1.31
CA GLU A 75 -2.24 5.14 -0.79
C GLU A 75 -0.76 5.25 -0.42
N LYS A 76 -0.15 4.18 0.10
CA LYS A 76 1.31 4.12 0.33
C LYS A 76 2.12 4.28 -0.94
N LEU A 77 1.68 3.74 -2.08
CA LEU A 77 2.36 3.94 -3.35
C LEU A 77 2.26 5.39 -3.80
N ALA A 78 1.08 6.01 -3.66
CA ALA A 78 0.90 7.42 -3.99
C ALA A 78 1.72 8.34 -3.07
N GLU A 79 1.77 8.04 -1.77
CA GLU A 79 2.59 8.77 -0.81
C GLU A 79 4.08 8.60 -1.08
N ALA A 80 4.53 7.37 -1.34
CA ALA A 80 5.92 7.09 -1.72
C ALA A 80 6.31 7.87 -2.98
N GLN A 81 5.42 7.95 -3.98
CA GLN A 81 5.70 8.75 -5.17
C GLN A 81 5.91 10.22 -4.82
N ARG A 82 5.00 10.84 -4.07
CA ARG A 82 5.11 12.25 -3.67
C ARG A 82 6.38 12.50 -2.86
N LYS A 83 6.64 11.65 -1.86
CA LYS A 83 7.80 11.73 -0.98
C LYS A 83 9.10 11.63 -1.76
N PHE A 84 9.29 10.53 -2.50
CA PHE A 84 10.52 10.31 -3.26
C PHE A 84 10.69 11.34 -4.37
N SER A 85 9.59 11.90 -4.88
CA SER A 85 9.70 12.99 -5.83
C SER A 85 10.30 14.26 -5.23
N ALA A 86 10.00 14.55 -3.96
CA ALA A 86 10.55 15.71 -3.26
C ALA A 86 11.97 15.47 -2.74
N GLU A 87 12.31 14.24 -2.37
CA GLU A 87 13.52 13.95 -1.57
C GLU A 87 14.68 13.33 -2.38
N LEU A 88 14.42 12.68 -3.52
CA LEU A 88 15.43 11.88 -4.23
C LEU A 88 15.69 12.37 -5.66
N PRO A 89 16.91 12.13 -6.20
CA PRO A 89 17.18 12.27 -7.63
C PRO A 89 16.19 11.46 -8.48
N PRO A 90 15.84 11.89 -9.71
CA PRO A 90 14.71 11.31 -10.46
C PRO A 90 14.77 9.79 -10.64
N ILE A 91 15.91 9.24 -11.05
CA ILE A 91 16.06 7.78 -11.24
C ILE A 91 16.05 7.00 -9.93
N GLU A 92 16.62 7.57 -8.86
CA GLU A 92 16.60 6.96 -7.53
C GLU A 92 15.20 7.01 -6.92
N ALA A 93 14.41 8.04 -7.22
CA ALA A 93 13.01 8.13 -6.82
C ALA A 93 12.17 7.03 -7.49
N LEU A 94 12.35 6.80 -8.80
CA LEU A 94 11.71 5.71 -9.53
C LEU A 94 12.12 4.35 -8.96
N ARG A 95 13.43 4.14 -8.74
CA ARG A 95 13.95 2.91 -8.15
C ARG A 95 13.35 2.65 -6.77
N ALA A 96 13.38 3.63 -5.87
CA ALA A 96 12.85 3.50 -4.51
C ALA A 96 11.35 3.19 -4.54
N TRP A 97 10.59 3.83 -5.44
CA TRP A 97 9.17 3.56 -5.60
C TRP A 97 8.89 2.14 -6.12
N MET A 98 9.68 1.63 -7.07
CA MET A 98 9.57 0.24 -7.55
C MET A 98 9.81 -0.79 -6.43
N LEU A 99 10.64 -0.45 -5.42
CA LEU A 99 10.83 -1.31 -4.25
C LEU A 99 9.57 -1.33 -3.36
N VAL A 100 8.90 -0.19 -3.17
CA VAL A 100 7.60 -0.14 -2.46
C VAL A 100 6.52 -0.91 -3.24
N PHE A 101 6.57 -0.89 -4.57
CA PHE A 101 5.68 -1.68 -5.42
C PHE A 101 5.84 -3.20 -5.20
N ILE A 102 7.05 -3.69 -4.93
CA ILE A 102 7.29 -5.10 -4.56
C ILE A 102 6.56 -5.44 -3.25
N ASP A 103 6.68 -4.58 -2.23
CA ASP A 103 6.02 -4.81 -0.95
C ASP A 103 4.48 -4.77 -1.10
N TYR A 104 3.96 -3.91 -1.98
CA TYR A 104 2.55 -3.90 -2.37
C TYR A 104 2.12 -5.22 -3.03
N ILE A 105 2.91 -5.77 -3.97
CA ILE A 105 2.58 -7.07 -4.60
C ILE A 105 2.52 -8.18 -3.53
N ALA A 106 3.45 -8.18 -2.58
CA ALA A 106 3.45 -9.15 -1.49
C ALA A 106 2.18 -9.04 -0.63
N ALA A 107 1.81 -7.83 -0.22
CA ALA A 107 0.57 -7.61 0.52
C ALA A 107 -0.67 -8.02 -0.30
N LYS A 108 -0.74 -7.62 -1.57
CA LYS A 108 -1.84 -7.96 -2.51
C LYS A 108 -2.02 -9.46 -2.62
N LYS A 109 -0.95 -10.24 -2.77
CA LYS A 109 -1.04 -11.70 -2.93
C LYS A 109 -1.68 -12.41 -1.75
N ILE A 110 -1.48 -11.90 -0.54
CA ILE A 110 -2.02 -12.50 0.67
C ILE A 110 -3.51 -12.19 0.81
N ILE A 111 -3.94 -10.99 0.39
CA ILE A 111 -5.33 -10.54 0.50
C ILE A 111 -6.19 -10.82 -0.75
N ALA A 112 -5.58 -11.08 -1.91
CA ALA A 112 -6.29 -11.28 -3.17
C ALA A 112 -7.38 -12.36 -3.09
N PRO A 113 -7.15 -13.56 -2.51
CA PRO A 113 -8.22 -14.54 -2.37
C PRO A 113 -9.43 -14.04 -1.57
N ALA A 114 -9.18 -13.16 -0.58
CA ALA A 114 -10.24 -12.56 0.22
C ALA A 114 -11.02 -11.50 -0.56
N LEU A 115 -10.33 -10.71 -1.39
CA LEU A 115 -10.93 -9.69 -2.25
C LEU A 115 -11.75 -10.33 -3.37
N ASP A 116 -11.26 -11.42 -3.95
CA ASP A 116 -11.93 -12.14 -5.02
C ASP A 116 -13.21 -12.83 -4.53
N ALA A 117 -13.30 -13.14 -3.23
CA ALA A 117 -14.49 -13.72 -2.59
C ALA A 117 -15.54 -12.69 -2.14
N MET A 118 -15.29 -11.39 -2.30
CA MET A 118 -16.22 -10.33 -1.89
C MET A 118 -17.52 -10.34 -2.71
N VAL A 119 -18.62 -9.93 -2.08
CA VAL A 119 -19.90 -9.77 -2.77
C VAL A 119 -19.81 -8.62 -3.78
N GLY A 120 -20.11 -8.90 -5.06
CA GLY A 120 -19.96 -7.94 -6.16
C GLY A 120 -18.56 -7.88 -6.79
N GLY A 121 -17.61 -8.65 -6.25
CA GLY A 121 -16.26 -8.82 -6.77
C GLY A 121 -15.35 -7.59 -6.59
N PRO A 122 -14.05 -7.72 -6.91
CA PRO A 122 -13.05 -6.71 -6.58
C PRO A 122 -12.89 -5.60 -7.65
N SER A 123 -13.74 -5.58 -8.67
CA SER A 123 -13.52 -4.84 -9.93
C SER A 123 -13.32 -3.33 -9.74
N GLN A 124 -14.20 -2.67 -8.98
CA GLN A 124 -14.10 -1.23 -8.71
C GLN A 124 -12.82 -0.86 -7.95
N VAL A 125 -12.49 -1.69 -6.96
CA VAL A 125 -11.34 -1.50 -6.09
C VAL A 125 -10.04 -1.70 -6.89
N TYR A 126 -9.95 -2.73 -7.72
CA TYR A 126 -8.82 -2.94 -8.64
C TYR A 126 -8.68 -1.86 -9.72
N GLN A 127 -9.77 -1.34 -10.26
CA GLN A 127 -9.72 -0.23 -11.23
C GLN A 127 -9.11 1.04 -10.62
N GLN A 128 -9.56 1.43 -9.43
CA GLN A 128 -9.01 2.60 -8.74
C GLN A 128 -7.52 2.41 -8.43
N SER A 129 -7.13 1.19 -8.04
CA SER A 129 -5.74 0.83 -7.77
C SER A 129 -4.85 1.04 -8.99
N THR A 130 -5.32 0.57 -10.14
CA THR A 130 -4.58 0.58 -11.40
C THR A 130 -4.25 2.01 -11.81
N ARG A 131 -5.24 2.91 -11.76
CA ARG A 131 -5.04 4.34 -12.10
C ARG A 131 -4.00 5.01 -11.20
N VAL A 132 -4.08 4.81 -9.89
CA VAL A 132 -3.13 5.42 -8.94
C VAL A 132 -1.70 4.93 -9.18
N MET A 133 -1.53 3.63 -9.45
CA MET A 133 -0.22 3.06 -9.77
C MET A 133 0.33 3.59 -11.10
N GLU A 134 -0.51 3.65 -12.13
CA GLU A 134 -0.15 4.20 -13.45
C GLU A 134 0.27 5.66 -13.36
N GLU A 135 -0.50 6.50 -12.66
CA GLU A 135 -0.19 7.92 -12.47
C GLU A 135 1.14 8.13 -11.74
N ALA A 136 1.38 7.34 -10.68
CA ALA A 136 2.59 7.41 -9.89
C ALA A 136 3.83 7.00 -10.71
N ALA A 137 3.75 5.86 -11.40
CA ALA A 137 4.84 5.34 -12.22
C ALA A 137 5.19 6.30 -13.37
N ASN A 138 4.17 6.79 -14.08
CA ASN A 138 4.34 7.76 -15.17
C ASN A 138 4.98 9.07 -14.69
N THR A 139 4.58 9.56 -13.51
CA THR A 139 5.13 10.80 -12.96
C THR A 139 6.62 10.67 -12.65
N LEU A 140 7.04 9.55 -12.05
CA LEU A 140 8.44 9.29 -11.74
C LEU A 140 9.28 9.06 -13.00
N ALA A 141 8.77 8.27 -13.95
CA ALA A 141 9.44 7.99 -15.21
C ALA A 141 9.65 9.25 -16.05
N ARG A 142 8.61 10.10 -16.20
CA ARG A 142 8.75 11.39 -16.91
C ARG A 142 9.84 12.27 -16.34
N ARG A 143 10.00 12.30 -15.02
CA ARG A 143 11.07 13.07 -14.36
C ARG A 143 12.45 12.48 -14.65
N ALA A 144 12.58 11.16 -14.66
CA ALA A 144 13.83 10.48 -14.98
C ALA A 144 14.22 10.63 -16.46
N VAL A 145 13.23 10.65 -17.38
CA VAL A 145 13.48 10.99 -18.79
C VAL A 145 13.92 12.44 -18.94
N ALA A 146 13.24 13.38 -18.28
CA ALA A 146 13.56 14.80 -18.36
C ALA A 146 14.95 15.14 -17.79
N SER A 147 15.46 14.36 -16.83
CA SER A 147 16.84 14.52 -16.32
C SER A 147 17.90 13.83 -17.18
N GLY A 148 17.50 13.05 -18.19
CA GLY A 148 18.41 12.24 -18.99
C GLY A 148 18.91 10.98 -18.28
N ASP A 149 18.29 10.56 -17.17
CA ASP A 149 18.68 9.34 -16.46
C ASP A 149 17.91 8.09 -16.93
N LEU A 150 16.86 8.27 -17.73
CA LEU A 150 16.03 7.20 -18.31
C LEU A 150 15.82 7.44 -19.80
N ARG A 151 16.01 6.40 -20.61
CA ARG A 151 15.69 6.43 -22.05
C ARG A 151 14.18 6.60 -22.27
N SER A 152 13.81 7.37 -23.30
CA SER A 152 12.41 7.79 -23.53
C SER A 152 11.50 6.72 -24.14
N ASP A 153 12.07 5.61 -24.63
CA ASP A 153 11.34 4.45 -25.17
C ASP A 153 10.93 3.43 -24.10
N VAL A 154 11.29 3.64 -22.82
CA VAL A 154 10.89 2.77 -21.71
C VAL A 154 9.50 3.15 -21.23
N ASP A 155 8.55 2.22 -21.37
CA ASP A 155 7.25 2.30 -20.73
C ASP A 155 7.37 1.90 -19.24
N PRO A 156 7.05 2.79 -18.27
CA PRO A 156 7.04 2.44 -16.86
C PRO A 156 6.11 1.27 -16.54
N MET A 157 5.02 1.08 -17.29
CA MET A 157 4.12 -0.04 -17.07
C MET A 157 4.72 -1.38 -17.45
N ASP A 158 5.62 -1.42 -18.43
CA ASP A 158 6.35 -2.64 -18.76
C ASP A 158 7.35 -3.00 -17.65
N MET A 159 7.95 -1.99 -17.00
CA MET A 159 8.78 -2.23 -15.82
C MET A 159 7.96 -2.87 -14.68
N LEU A 160 6.73 -2.40 -14.45
CA LEU A 160 5.85 -2.98 -13.42
C LEU A 160 5.37 -4.38 -13.79
N ARG A 161 5.01 -4.62 -15.05
CA ARG A 161 4.68 -5.96 -15.55
C ARG A 161 5.84 -6.92 -15.39
N ALA A 162 7.07 -6.48 -15.64
CA ALA A 162 8.26 -7.29 -15.47
C ALA A 162 8.50 -7.67 -14.00
N ILE A 163 8.35 -6.72 -13.06
CA ILE A 163 8.38 -7.02 -11.61
C ILE A 163 7.28 -8.01 -11.22
N TYR A 164 6.04 -7.77 -11.68
CA TYR A 164 4.91 -8.64 -11.40
C TYR A 164 5.13 -10.06 -11.96
N GLY A 165 5.75 -10.17 -13.14
CA GLY A 165 6.16 -11.43 -13.76
C GLY A 165 7.12 -12.22 -12.89
N VAL A 166 8.16 -11.59 -12.33
CA VAL A 166 9.09 -12.24 -11.37
C VAL A 166 8.33 -12.79 -10.16
N SER A 167 7.34 -12.05 -9.67
CA SER A 167 6.51 -12.52 -8.56
C SER A 167 5.70 -13.77 -8.92
N SER A 168 5.31 -13.91 -10.18
CA SER A 168 4.39 -14.98 -10.64
C SER A 168 5.12 -16.23 -11.12
N ALA A 169 6.38 -16.10 -11.55
CA ALA A 169 7.18 -17.19 -12.12
C ALA A 169 8.10 -17.91 -11.10
N GLY A 170 8.31 -17.34 -9.91
CA GLY A 170 9.24 -17.88 -8.90
C GLY A 170 8.60 -18.85 -7.91
N SER A 171 9.45 -19.61 -7.20
CA SER A 171 9.12 -20.28 -5.94
C SER A 171 8.49 -19.28 -4.96
N THR A 172 7.50 -19.70 -4.17
CA THR A 172 6.62 -18.80 -3.40
C THR A 172 7.34 -17.87 -2.41
N ASP A 173 8.55 -18.23 -1.97
CA ASP A 173 9.12 -17.62 -0.75
C ASP A 173 10.26 -16.62 -1.04
N ASP A 174 11.01 -16.76 -2.14
CA ASP A 174 12.19 -15.93 -2.42
C ASP A 174 11.99 -14.87 -3.52
N TRP A 175 10.79 -14.81 -4.12
CA TRP A 175 10.48 -13.88 -5.19
C TRP A 175 10.67 -12.40 -4.84
N PRO A 176 10.41 -11.89 -3.60
CA PRO A 176 10.61 -10.47 -3.30
C PRO A 176 12.08 -10.08 -3.42
N GLU A 177 13.00 -10.94 -2.98
CA GLU A 177 14.44 -10.70 -3.10
C GLU A 177 14.87 -10.71 -4.57
N LYS A 178 14.37 -11.68 -5.36
CA LYS A 178 14.58 -11.73 -6.81
C LYS A 178 14.07 -10.47 -7.50
N ALA A 179 12.87 -10.01 -7.16
CA ALA A 179 12.29 -8.78 -7.71
C ALA A 179 13.13 -7.55 -7.36
N ARG A 180 13.64 -7.43 -6.11
CA ARG A 180 14.50 -6.31 -5.71
C ARG A 180 15.81 -6.27 -6.49
N ARG A 181 16.44 -7.43 -6.73
CA ARG A 181 17.61 -7.52 -7.62
C ARG A 181 17.27 -7.13 -9.05
N PHE A 182 16.12 -7.58 -9.54
CA PHE A 182 15.67 -7.30 -10.89
C PHE A 182 15.36 -5.81 -11.12
N VAL A 183 14.85 -5.09 -10.12
CA VAL A 183 14.73 -3.61 -10.17
C VAL A 183 16.07 -2.96 -10.48
N GLY A 184 17.17 -3.43 -9.87
CA GLY A 184 18.51 -2.94 -10.17
C GLY A 184 18.90 -3.14 -11.63
N ILE A 185 18.62 -4.32 -12.18
CA ILE A 185 18.91 -4.67 -13.58
C ILE A 185 18.09 -3.81 -14.54
N ILE A 186 16.78 -3.65 -14.29
CA ILE A 186 15.92 -2.80 -15.12
C ILE A 186 16.44 -1.36 -15.09
N ILE A 187 16.70 -0.79 -13.91
CA ILE A 187 17.18 0.60 -13.79
C ILE A 187 18.52 0.79 -14.52
N GLN A 188 19.44 -0.17 -14.44
CA GLN A 188 20.72 -0.10 -15.17
C GLN A 188 20.53 -0.22 -16.69
N GLY A 189 19.69 -1.15 -17.16
CA GLY A 189 19.41 -1.36 -18.58
C GLY A 189 18.49 -0.33 -19.24
N SER A 190 17.89 0.55 -18.45
CA SER A 190 17.02 1.64 -18.92
C SER A 190 17.71 3.01 -18.91
N ARG A 191 18.98 3.10 -18.53
CA ARG A 191 19.78 4.32 -18.70
C ARG A 191 20.16 4.53 -20.18
N PRO A 192 20.43 5.78 -20.62
CA PRO A 192 20.89 6.07 -21.98
C PRO A 192 22.19 5.37 -22.37
#